data_AF-A0A4Q3J9B9-F1
#
_entry.id   AF-A0A4Q3J9B9-F1
#
_cell.length_a   1.000
_cell.length_b   1.000
_cell.length_c   1.000
_cell.angle_alpha   90.00
_cell.angle_beta   90.00
_cell.angle_gamma   90.00
#
_symmetry.space_group_name_H-M   'P 1'
#
loop_
_entity.id
_entity.type
_entity.pdbx_description
1 polymer ?
#
loop_
_entity_poly.entity_id
_entity_poly.type
_entity_poly.pdbx_seq_one_letter_code
_entity_poly.pdbx_strand_id
1 'polypeptide(L)'
;MIWGLLVVMTACSSEGGLPASSPQQLRYAAEAYARDDIPCLSDGDCCVVVDPCVSNALVVGVNDRGEVEQLLAEANDGTCTRCVAPAVQVRCEASTCVGQSVSLADAGGDATYGELSKTHCGAVALPPPSGAQMKVFGCGP
;
A
#
# COMPACT_ATOMS: atom_id res chain seq x y z
N MET A 1 -40.73 31.00 -18.45
CA MET A 1 -39.83 30.18 -19.27
C MET A 1 -38.42 30.49 -18.81
N ILE A 2 -37.82 29.60 -18.04
CA ILE A 2 -36.52 29.78 -17.38
C ILE A 2 -35.48 29.22 -18.35
N TRP A 3 -34.64 30.07 -18.92
CA TRP A 3 -33.51 29.65 -19.75
C TRP A 3 -32.26 29.52 -18.88
N GLY A 4 -31.70 28.32 -18.88
CA GLY A 4 -30.63 27.88 -17.99
C GLY A 4 -29.30 28.59 -18.24
N LEU A 5 -28.65 28.90 -17.13
CA LEU A 5 -27.26 29.31 -17.04
C LEU A 5 -26.38 28.12 -17.47
N LEU A 6 -25.70 28.24 -18.61
CA LEU A 6 -24.64 27.30 -19.01
C LEU A 6 -23.36 27.71 -18.26
N VAL A 7 -23.03 27.04 -17.16
CA VAL A 7 -21.74 27.21 -16.49
C VAL A 7 -20.72 26.36 -17.24
N VAL A 8 -19.92 27.01 -18.09
CA VAL A 8 -18.70 26.40 -18.66
C VAL A 8 -17.66 26.36 -17.55
N MET A 9 -17.55 25.22 -16.86
CA MET A 9 -16.42 24.95 -15.99
C MET A 9 -15.17 24.84 -16.86
N THR A 10 -14.45 25.96 -16.94
CA THR A 10 -13.13 26.04 -17.55
C THR A 10 -12.17 25.34 -16.59
N ALA A 11 -11.92 24.05 -16.83
CA ALA A 11 -10.84 23.35 -16.15
C ALA A 11 -9.52 24.03 -16.51
N CYS A 12 -8.69 24.30 -15.50
CA CYS A 12 -7.37 24.90 -15.66
C CYS A 12 -6.51 24.00 -16.57
N SER A 13 -6.29 24.41 -17.81
CA SER A 13 -5.23 23.88 -18.66
C SER A 13 -3.89 24.24 -18.04
N SER A 14 -3.22 23.24 -17.46
CA SER A 14 -1.80 23.32 -17.13
C SER A 14 -1.06 22.53 -18.20
N GLU A 15 -0.60 23.22 -19.23
CA GLU A 15 0.27 22.67 -20.27
C GLU A 15 1.66 22.43 -19.68
N GLY A 16 1.77 21.36 -18.89
CA GLY A 16 3.03 20.74 -18.51
C GLY A 16 2.99 19.32 -19.06
N GLY A 17 3.69 19.07 -20.16
CA GLY A 17 3.86 17.72 -20.68
C GLY A 17 4.48 16.86 -19.58
N LEU A 18 3.65 16.06 -18.90
CA LEU A 18 4.13 15.05 -17.98
C LEU A 18 5.05 14.13 -18.80
N PRO A 19 6.30 13.88 -18.38
CA PRO A 19 7.11 12.86 -19.00
C PRO A 19 6.34 11.54 -18.97
N ALA A 20 6.72 10.59 -19.84
CA ALA A 20 6.19 9.23 -19.79
C ALA A 20 6.11 8.76 -18.33
N SER A 21 4.88 8.60 -17.85
CA SER A 21 4.44 8.25 -16.49
C SER A 21 5.17 8.99 -15.35
N SER A 22 4.60 10.11 -14.86
CA SER A 22 5.14 10.77 -13.65
C SER A 22 5.15 9.80 -12.45
N PRO A 23 6.01 10.04 -11.42
CA PRO A 23 6.02 9.23 -10.20
C PRO A 23 4.65 9.04 -9.54
N GLN A 24 3.78 10.04 -9.63
CA GLN A 24 2.41 9.96 -9.12
C GLN A 24 1.53 9.06 -10.00
N GLN A 25 1.64 9.16 -11.33
CA GLN A 25 0.89 8.29 -12.26
C GLN A 25 1.24 6.81 -12.09
N LEU A 26 2.52 6.51 -11.85
CA LEU A 26 2.97 5.14 -11.59
C LEU A 26 2.40 4.59 -10.28
N ARG A 27 2.33 5.41 -9.22
CA ARG A 27 1.66 5.02 -7.96
C ARG A 27 0.17 4.81 -8.14
N TYR A 28 -0.52 5.69 -8.86
CA TYR A 28 -1.94 5.50 -9.19
C TYR A 28 -2.17 4.22 -10.00
N ALA A 29 -1.27 3.86 -10.91
CA ALA A 29 -1.34 2.60 -11.64
C ALA A 29 -1.17 1.40 -10.69
N ALA A 30 -0.23 1.47 -9.75
CA ALA A 30 -0.01 0.43 -8.74
C ALA A 30 -1.24 0.25 -7.83
N GLU A 31 -1.86 1.34 -7.38
CA GLU A 31 -3.06 1.33 -6.54
C GLU A 31 -4.26 0.62 -7.21
N ALA A 32 -4.35 0.64 -8.55
CA ALA A 32 -5.42 -0.03 -9.28
C ALA A 32 -5.39 -1.57 -9.16
N TYR A 33 -4.30 -2.15 -8.66
CA TYR A 33 -4.19 -3.58 -8.35
C TYR A 33 -4.67 -3.91 -6.93
N ALA A 34 -4.71 -2.93 -6.02
CA ALA A 34 -5.17 -3.10 -4.65
C ALA A 34 -6.69 -2.94 -4.56
N ARG A 35 -7.41 -3.97 -5.02
CA ARG A 35 -8.89 -4.00 -5.08
C ARG A 35 -9.48 -4.74 -3.89
N ASP A 36 -10.74 -4.46 -3.58
CA ASP A 36 -11.45 -5.09 -2.46
C ASP A 36 -11.78 -6.59 -2.70
N ASP A 37 -11.73 -7.06 -3.95
CA ASP A 37 -12.22 -8.38 -4.37
C ASP A 37 -11.13 -9.28 -4.98
N ILE A 38 -9.89 -9.16 -4.51
CA ILE A 38 -8.77 -10.01 -4.97
C ILE A 38 -9.02 -11.47 -4.57
N PRO A 39 -9.23 -12.41 -5.52
CA PRO A 39 -9.56 -13.78 -5.19
C PRO A 39 -8.34 -14.56 -4.71
N CYS A 40 -8.53 -15.48 -3.76
CA CYS A 40 -7.48 -16.35 -3.25
C CYS A 40 -8.00 -17.75 -2.89
N LEU A 41 -7.09 -18.73 -2.89
CA LEU A 41 -7.34 -20.09 -2.40
C LEU A 41 -6.57 -20.38 -1.10
N SER A 42 -5.49 -19.64 -0.86
CA SER A 42 -4.61 -19.77 0.28
C SER A 42 -3.95 -18.43 0.61
N ASP A 43 -3.41 -18.29 1.83
CA ASP A 43 -2.69 -17.07 2.24
C ASP A 43 -1.57 -16.70 1.25
N GLY A 44 -0.90 -17.70 0.66
CA GLY A 44 0.20 -17.49 -0.30
C GLY A 44 -0.20 -16.82 -1.60
N ASP A 45 -1.50 -16.78 -1.92
CA ASP A 45 -2.03 -16.05 -3.08
C ASP A 45 -2.15 -14.54 -2.81
N CYS A 46 -2.02 -14.13 -1.55
CA CYS A 46 -2.14 -12.75 -1.09
C CYS A 46 -0.76 -12.18 -0.78
N CYS A 47 -0.47 -11.01 -1.34
CA CYS A 47 0.77 -10.30 -1.11
C CYS A 47 0.49 -8.87 -0.65
N VAL A 48 1.42 -8.32 0.12
CA VAL A 48 1.49 -6.88 0.36
C VAL A 48 2.72 -6.36 -0.34
N VAL A 49 2.57 -5.26 -1.08
CA VAL A 49 3.68 -4.49 -1.66
C VAL A 49 3.76 -3.15 -0.95
N VAL A 50 4.93 -2.86 -0.37
CA VAL A 50 5.14 -1.65 0.43
C VAL A 50 5.76 -0.57 -0.45
N ASP A 51 5.16 0.63 -0.46
CA ASP A 51 5.80 1.86 -0.95
C ASP A 51 6.41 2.62 0.24
N PRO A 52 7.73 2.47 0.50
CA PRO A 52 8.38 3.15 1.61
C PRO A 52 8.49 4.67 1.41
N CYS A 53 8.25 5.16 0.19
CA CYS A 53 8.34 6.58 -0.10
C CYS A 53 7.18 7.40 0.45
N VAL A 54 5.99 6.81 0.47
CA VAL A 54 4.77 7.49 0.92
C VAL A 54 4.13 6.78 2.10
N SER A 55 4.84 5.86 2.76
CA SER A 55 4.34 5.08 3.89
C SER A 55 3.06 4.31 3.57
N ASN A 56 2.97 3.74 2.37
CA ASN A 56 1.79 3.01 1.90
C ASN A 56 2.07 1.52 1.73
N ALA A 57 1.03 0.71 1.81
CA ALA A 57 1.07 -0.73 1.56
C ALA A 57 -0.16 -1.15 0.75
N LEU A 58 0.09 -1.89 -0.32
CA LEU A 58 -0.93 -2.34 -1.27
C LEU A 58 -1.12 -3.85 -1.12
N VAL A 59 -2.34 -4.28 -0.79
CA VAL A 59 -2.70 -5.70 -0.80
C VAL A 59 -3.04 -6.09 -2.23
N VAL A 60 -2.36 -7.08 -2.78
CA VAL A 60 -2.47 -7.48 -4.18
C VAL A 60 -2.46 -9.01 -4.31
N GLY A 61 -2.89 -9.51 -5.46
CA GLY A 61 -2.75 -10.93 -5.79
C GLY A 61 -1.28 -11.29 -6.08
N VAL A 62 -0.92 -12.55 -5.83
CA VAL A 62 0.45 -13.06 -6.07
C VAL A 62 0.92 -12.86 -7.52
N ASN A 63 0.00 -12.93 -8.48
CA ASN A 63 0.30 -12.75 -9.90
C ASN A 63 0.61 -11.28 -10.25
N ASP A 64 0.06 -10.33 -9.50
CA ASP A 64 0.19 -8.89 -9.75
C ASP A 64 1.38 -8.27 -9.03
N ARG A 65 1.89 -8.95 -7.99
CA ARG A 65 2.97 -8.46 -7.14
C ARG A 65 4.16 -7.89 -7.91
N GLY A 66 4.65 -8.63 -8.91
CA GLY A 66 5.85 -8.23 -9.67
C GLY A 66 5.64 -6.94 -10.47
N GLU A 67 4.46 -6.76 -11.04
CA GLU A 67 4.11 -5.55 -11.79
C GLU A 67 3.97 -4.35 -10.84
N VAL A 68 3.33 -4.55 -9.69
CA VAL A 68 3.19 -3.50 -8.66
C VAL A 68 4.54 -3.09 -8.06
N GLU A 69 5.41 -4.06 -7.76
CA GLU A 69 6.80 -3.79 -7.34
C GLU A 69 7.56 -2.96 -8.38
N GLN A 70 7.40 -3.29 -9.68
CA GLN A 70 8.03 -2.56 -10.77
C GLN A 70 7.51 -1.12 -10.86
N LEU A 71 6.17 -0.92 -10.85
CA LEU A 71 5.56 0.40 -10.90
C LEU A 71 6.04 1.30 -9.76
N LEU A 72 6.11 0.76 -8.54
CA LEU A 72 6.58 1.52 -7.37
C LEU A 72 8.09 1.79 -7.41
N ALA A 73 8.89 0.87 -7.95
CA ALA A 73 10.32 1.07 -8.16
C ALA A 73 10.58 2.19 -9.19
N GLU A 74 9.85 2.22 -10.30
CA GLU A 74 9.93 3.27 -11.32
C GLU A 74 9.39 4.61 -10.79
N ALA A 75 8.41 4.58 -9.87
CA ALA A 75 7.90 5.75 -9.20
C ALA A 75 8.87 6.34 -8.15
N ASN A 76 9.94 5.63 -7.81
CA ASN A 76 10.94 6.11 -6.88
C ASN A 76 12.02 6.90 -7.64
N ASP A 77 11.90 8.22 -7.63
CA ASP A 77 12.85 9.15 -8.26
C ASP A 77 14.10 9.44 -7.41
N GLY A 78 14.29 8.71 -6.31
CA GLY A 78 15.42 8.89 -5.39
C GLY A 78 15.30 10.10 -4.46
N THR A 79 14.23 10.89 -4.56
CA THR A 79 13.99 12.05 -3.69
C THR A 79 13.10 11.76 -2.48
N CYS A 80 12.57 10.54 -2.39
CA CYS A 80 11.60 10.24 -1.35
C CYS A 80 12.25 10.09 0.03
N THR A 81 11.62 10.73 1.02
CA THR A 81 11.92 10.51 2.44
C THR A 81 11.48 9.10 2.78
N ARG A 82 12.42 8.20 3.11
CA ARG A 82 12.09 6.83 3.53
C ARG A 82 11.24 6.87 4.81
N CYS A 83 9.93 6.78 4.64
CA CYS A 83 8.98 6.75 5.73
C CYS A 83 9.02 5.38 6.43
N VAL A 84 8.56 5.34 7.68
CA VAL A 84 8.36 4.07 8.39
C VAL A 84 7.22 3.34 7.69
N ALA A 85 7.53 2.27 6.99
CA ALA A 85 6.54 1.47 6.30
C ALA A 85 5.51 0.86 7.28
N PRO A 86 4.21 0.87 6.93
CA PRO A 86 3.20 0.22 7.73
C PRO A 86 3.47 -1.30 7.77
N ALA A 87 3.34 -1.90 8.94
CA ALA A 87 3.35 -3.35 9.08
C ALA A 87 1.95 -3.89 8.75
N VAL A 88 1.87 -4.75 7.73
CA VAL A 88 0.59 -5.31 7.25
C VAL A 88 0.70 -6.82 7.21
N GLN A 89 -0.26 -7.50 7.82
CA GLN A 89 -0.48 -8.93 7.72
C GLN A 89 -1.46 -9.20 6.59
N VAL A 90 -1.11 -10.11 5.67
CA VAL A 90 -2.04 -10.58 4.63
C VAL A 90 -2.56 -11.97 4.93
N ARG A 91 -3.83 -12.23 4.56
CA ARG A 91 -4.50 -13.53 4.66
C ARG A 91 -5.53 -13.72 3.55
N CYS A 92 -5.84 -14.98 3.27
CA CYS A 92 -6.98 -15.35 2.46
C CYS A 92 -8.20 -15.63 3.35
N GLU A 93 -9.15 -14.71 3.38
CA GLU A 93 -10.37 -14.81 4.18
C GLU A 93 -11.59 -14.85 3.28
N ALA A 94 -12.44 -15.86 3.45
CA ALA A 94 -13.64 -16.06 2.64
C ALA A 94 -13.39 -16.05 1.11
N SER A 95 -12.21 -16.53 0.67
CA SER A 95 -11.74 -16.52 -0.74
C SER A 95 -11.34 -15.14 -1.29
N THR A 96 -11.10 -14.17 -0.40
CA THR A 96 -10.63 -12.83 -0.76
C THR A 96 -9.37 -12.48 0.04
N CYS A 97 -8.41 -11.84 -0.62
CA CYS A 97 -7.22 -11.32 0.07
C CYS A 97 -7.58 -10.13 0.94
N VAL A 98 -7.21 -10.20 2.21
CA VAL A 98 -7.39 -9.13 3.18
C VAL A 98 -6.04 -8.72 3.76
N GLY A 99 -5.90 -7.43 4.05
CA GLY A 99 -4.77 -6.87 4.78
C GLY A 99 -5.20 -6.33 6.13
N GLN A 100 -4.43 -6.64 7.18
CA GLN A 100 -4.64 -6.11 8.51
C GLN A 100 -3.39 -5.37 8.98
N SER A 101 -3.55 -4.14 9.46
CA SER A 101 -2.43 -3.44 10.10
C SER A 101 -2.03 -4.12 11.40
N VAL A 102 -0.73 -4.27 11.61
CA VAL A 102 -0.17 -4.90 12.81
C VAL A 102 0.62 -3.85 13.58
N SER A 103 0.32 -3.71 14.87
CA SER A 103 1.11 -2.82 15.73
C SER A 103 2.43 -3.48 16.11
N LEU A 104 3.44 -2.69 16.50
CA LEU A 104 4.71 -3.22 17.00
C LEU A 104 4.52 -4.16 18.21
N ALA A 105 3.52 -3.88 19.06
CA ALA A 105 3.20 -4.72 20.21
C ALA A 105 2.66 -6.08 19.77
N ASP A 106 1.75 -6.10 18.79
CA ASP A 106 1.14 -7.33 18.26
C ASP A 106 2.15 -8.17 17.46
N ALA A 107 3.13 -7.53 16.84
CA ALA A 107 4.24 -8.20 16.17
C ALA A 107 5.22 -8.89 17.16
N GLY A 108 5.15 -8.55 18.46
CA GLY A 108 6.03 -9.06 19.51
C GLY A 108 7.50 -8.66 19.36
N GLY A 109 7.77 -7.56 18.65
CA GLY A 109 9.11 -6.96 18.52
C GLY A 109 9.48 -6.50 17.11
N ASP A 110 10.63 -5.83 17.03
CA ASP A 110 11.11 -5.17 15.81
C ASP A 110 11.40 -6.13 14.65
N ALA A 111 11.78 -7.39 14.95
CA ALA A 111 12.10 -8.36 13.91
C ALA A 111 10.87 -8.74 13.07
N THR A 112 9.80 -9.18 13.72
CA THR A 112 8.53 -9.52 13.05
C THR A 112 7.89 -8.29 12.42
N TYR A 113 7.92 -7.15 13.13
CA TYR A 113 7.41 -5.88 12.59
C TYR A 113 8.17 -5.49 11.32
N GLY A 114 9.50 -5.63 11.32
CA GLY A 114 10.35 -5.38 10.16
C GLY A 114 10.06 -6.30 8.97
N GLU A 115 9.64 -7.54 9.21
CA GLU A 115 9.19 -8.44 8.12
C GLU A 115 7.83 -8.02 7.57
N LEU A 116 6.89 -7.65 8.45
CA LEU A 116 5.55 -7.18 8.06
C LEU A 116 5.57 -5.81 7.36
N SER A 117 6.60 -5.00 7.62
CA SER A 117 6.85 -3.71 6.98
C SER A 117 7.59 -3.82 5.64
N LYS A 118 7.86 -5.04 5.16
CA LYS A 118 8.43 -5.30 3.82
C LYS A 118 7.38 -5.91 2.92
N THR A 119 7.64 -5.86 1.61
CA THR A 119 6.90 -6.65 0.64
C THR A 119 7.03 -8.14 0.95
N HIS A 120 5.90 -8.83 1.10
CA HIS A 120 5.83 -10.26 1.36
C HIS A 120 4.52 -10.87 0.85
N CYS A 121 4.48 -12.19 0.77
CA CYS A 121 3.27 -12.95 0.45
C CYS A 121 3.03 -14.00 1.53
N GLY A 122 1.76 -14.36 1.71
CA GLY A 122 1.39 -15.29 2.76
C GLY A 122 1.47 -14.70 4.15
N ALA A 123 0.95 -15.48 5.09
CA ALA A 123 0.92 -15.04 6.46
C ALA A 123 2.30 -15.11 7.11
N VAL A 124 2.77 -13.99 7.66
CA VAL A 124 3.92 -13.97 8.57
C VAL A 124 3.50 -14.55 9.93
N ALA A 125 4.35 -15.41 10.50
CA ALA A 125 4.08 -15.98 11.82
C ALA A 125 4.22 -14.90 12.91
N LEU A 126 3.12 -14.60 13.60
CA LEU A 126 3.13 -13.72 14.75
C LEU A 126 3.44 -14.51 16.03
N PRO A 127 4.24 -13.97 16.95
CA PRO A 127 4.40 -14.57 18.27
C PRO A 127 3.06 -14.54 19.03
N PRO A 128 2.87 -15.43 20.02
CA PRO A 128 1.70 -15.36 20.88
C PRO A 128 1.64 -14.00 21.58
N PRO A 129 0.44 -13.44 21.84
CA PRO A 129 0.30 -12.13 22.45
C PRO A 129 0.94 -12.12 23.84
N SER A 130 2.16 -11.60 23.95
CA SER A 130 2.78 -11.31 25.22
C SER A 130 2.28 -9.94 25.66
N GLY A 131 1.62 -9.84 26.82
CA GLY A 131 1.00 -8.60 27.33
C GLY A 131 1.95 -7.44 27.66
N ALA A 132 3.06 -7.28 26.95
CA ALA A 132 4.00 -6.19 27.08
C ALA A 132 3.52 -4.97 26.28
N GLN A 133 3.11 -3.93 26.99
CA GLN A 133 2.79 -2.64 26.40
C GLN A 133 4.07 -1.79 26.29
N MET A 134 4.39 -1.27 25.10
CA MET A 134 5.39 -0.20 24.95
C MET A 134 4.93 0.87 23.97
N LYS A 135 5.42 2.09 24.23
CA LYS A 135 5.04 3.36 23.61
C LYS A 135 5.42 3.41 22.13
N VAL A 136 4.44 3.68 21.28
CA VAL A 136 4.64 4.05 19.87
C VAL A 136 5.19 5.48 19.79
N PHE A 137 6.32 5.65 19.12
CA PHE A 137 6.79 6.97 18.68
C PHE A 137 6.33 7.16 17.23
N GLY A 138 5.27 7.93 17.04
CA GLY A 138 4.86 8.41 15.72
C GLY A 138 5.60 9.70 15.34
N CYS A 139 5.73 9.96 14.04
CA CYS A 139 6.10 11.29 13.55
C CYS A 139 4.98 12.27 13.89
N GLY A 140 5.27 13.20 14.80
CA GLY A 140 4.44 14.39 15.05
C GLY A 140 4.49 15.35 13.86
N PRO A 141 3.57 16.34 13.82
CA PRO A 141 3.15 17.10 12.65
C PRO A 141 4.27 17.83 11.90
#